data_AF-A0A7I9VES0-F1
#
_entry.id   AF-A0A7I9VES0-F1
#
_cell.length_a   1.000
_cell.length_b   1.000
_cell.length_c   1.000
_cell.angle_alpha   90.00
_cell.angle_beta   90.00
_cell.angle_gamma   90.00
#
_symmetry.space_group_name_H-M   'P 1'
#
loop_
_entity.id
_entity.type
_entity.pdbx_description
1 polymer ?
#
loop_
_entity_poly.entity_id
_entity_poly.type
_entity_poly.pdbx_seq_one_letter_code
_entity_poly.pdbx_strand_id
1 'polypeptide(L)'
;MTIGAIVIGAVTVTAPYADAATVRPFQIQPAAFGNPNGSLDVPAVRCGVVRDGAGVVTVTGTMRDRWGCIPSATVSWINLSTGRTGHARLSGGLNGHVPQVRLSTGRGQVVLTLAAGGIMTPGFATIAA
;
A
#
# COMPACT_ATOMS: atom_id res chain seq x y z
N MET A 1 -60.73 -19.90 22.36
CA MET A 1 -59.53 -19.78 21.51
C MET A 1 -59.00 -18.36 21.68
N THR A 2 -58.03 -18.16 22.54
CA THR A 2 -57.44 -16.85 22.87
C THR A 2 -56.22 -16.61 21.99
N ILE A 3 -56.21 -15.50 21.25
CA ILE A 3 -55.10 -15.11 20.37
C ILE A 3 -54.22 -14.12 21.15
N GLY A 4 -53.00 -14.53 21.48
CA GLY A 4 -51.99 -13.69 22.11
C GLY A 4 -51.20 -12.90 21.05
N ALA A 5 -51.08 -11.59 21.24
CA ALA A 5 -50.31 -10.72 20.35
C ALA A 5 -48.81 -10.81 20.67
N ILE A 6 -47.98 -11.02 19.63
CA ILE A 6 -46.51 -11.00 19.72
C ILE A 6 -46.04 -9.61 19.28
N VAL A 7 -45.42 -8.85 20.19
CA VAL A 7 -44.80 -7.57 19.89
C VAL A 7 -43.34 -7.82 19.51
N ILE A 8 -42.99 -7.60 18.25
CA ILE A 8 -41.60 -7.69 17.76
C ILE A 8 -40.99 -6.29 17.85
N GLY A 9 -40.17 -6.05 18.88
CA GLY A 9 -39.41 -4.82 19.02
C GLY A 9 -38.33 -4.71 17.95
N ALA A 10 -38.36 -3.64 17.15
CA ALA A 10 -37.33 -3.35 16.16
C ALA A 10 -36.04 -2.88 16.87
N VAL A 11 -35.03 -3.74 16.93
CA VAL A 11 -33.68 -3.37 17.37
C VAL A 11 -32.98 -2.70 16.20
N THR A 12 -32.82 -1.37 16.25
CA THR A 12 -31.99 -0.64 15.29
C THR A 12 -30.53 -0.92 15.57
N VAL A 13 -29.93 -1.83 14.81
CA VAL A 13 -28.48 -2.02 14.80
C VAL A 13 -27.86 -0.82 14.09
N THR A 14 -27.30 0.12 14.85
CA THR A 14 -26.46 1.17 14.29
C THR A 14 -25.18 0.53 13.75
N ALA A 15 -25.05 0.45 12.43
CA ALA A 15 -23.80 0.05 11.80
C ALA A 15 -22.68 1.02 12.24
N PRO A 16 -21.50 0.53 12.64
CA PRO A 16 -20.39 1.42 12.96
C PRO A 16 -20.02 2.19 11.69
N TYR A 17 -19.95 3.51 11.83
CA TYR A 17 -19.40 4.43 10.86
C TYR A 17 -17.97 3.98 10.54
N ALA A 18 -17.75 3.55 9.30
CA ALA A 18 -16.41 3.34 8.78
C ALA A 18 -15.77 4.73 8.67
N ASP A 19 -14.98 5.10 9.67
CA ASP A 19 -14.14 6.27 9.63
C ASP A 19 -13.30 6.20 8.35
N ALA A 20 -13.51 7.16 7.44
CA ALA A 20 -12.75 7.23 6.20
C ALA A 20 -11.31 7.51 6.60
N ALA A 21 -10.49 6.45 6.65
CA ALA A 21 -9.11 6.54 7.07
C ALA A 21 -8.42 7.64 6.26
N THR A 22 -8.15 8.78 6.91
CA THR A 22 -7.39 9.88 6.34
C THR A 22 -6.09 9.32 5.78
N VAL A 23 -6.01 9.20 4.46
CA VAL A 23 -4.84 8.66 3.77
C VAL A 23 -3.74 9.69 3.92
N ARG A 24 -2.78 9.42 4.81
CA ARG A 24 -1.50 10.13 4.86
C ARG A 24 -0.78 9.85 3.52
N PRO A 25 -0.46 10.86 2.70
CA PRO A 25 0.37 10.63 1.53
C PRO A 25 1.77 10.29 2.02
N PHE A 26 2.16 9.03 1.92
CA PHE A 26 3.55 8.62 2.06
C PHE A 26 3.97 8.03 0.72
N GLN A 27 5.04 8.58 0.18
CA GLN A 27 5.67 8.12 -1.04
C GLN A 27 6.88 7.27 -0.64
N ILE A 28 7.03 6.11 -1.28
CA ILE A 28 8.30 5.40 -1.28
C ILE A 28 9.16 6.10 -2.35
N GLN A 29 10.18 6.84 -1.94
CA GLN A 29 11.06 7.53 -2.90
C GLN A 29 12.47 6.96 -2.83
N PRO A 30 12.73 5.82 -3.49
CA PRO A 30 14.09 5.34 -3.68
C PRO A 30 14.81 6.30 -4.61
N ALA A 31 16.09 6.52 -4.35
CA ALA A 31 16.88 7.45 -5.15
C ALA A 31 18.23 6.84 -5.50
N ALA A 32 18.60 6.87 -6.78
CA ALA A 32 19.94 6.49 -7.19
C ALA A 32 20.92 7.51 -6.60
N PHE A 33 21.95 7.02 -5.90
CA PHE A 33 22.92 7.88 -5.22
C PHE A 33 22.30 8.93 -4.28
N GLY A 34 21.07 8.72 -3.79
CA GLY A 34 20.39 9.67 -2.92
C GLY A 34 19.81 10.92 -3.61
N ASN A 35 19.82 11.01 -4.95
CA ASN A 35 19.22 12.14 -5.68
C ASN A 35 17.73 11.91 -5.97
N PRO A 36 16.80 12.56 -5.25
CA PRO A 36 15.36 12.35 -5.40
C PRO A 36 14.78 12.89 -6.72
N ASN A 37 15.51 13.78 -7.40
CA ASN A 37 15.08 14.40 -8.66
C ASN A 37 15.52 13.63 -9.90
N GLY A 38 16.31 12.56 -9.73
CA GLY A 38 16.96 11.86 -10.84
C GLY A 38 18.12 12.67 -11.45
N SER A 39 18.81 12.05 -12.40
CA SER A 39 19.86 12.62 -13.24
C SER A 39 19.50 12.45 -14.73
N LEU A 40 20.38 12.90 -15.62
CA LEU A 40 20.23 12.69 -17.06
C LEU A 40 20.10 11.20 -17.41
N ASP A 41 20.89 10.35 -16.75
CA ASP A 41 20.96 8.91 -17.05
C ASP A 41 19.95 8.07 -16.24
N VAL A 42 19.43 8.60 -15.14
CA VAL A 42 18.49 7.89 -14.25
C VAL A 42 17.32 8.80 -13.89
N PRO A 43 16.12 8.60 -14.45
CA PRO A 43 14.98 9.47 -14.19
C PRO A 43 14.50 9.39 -12.72
N ALA A 44 13.78 10.42 -12.29
CA ALA A 44 13.21 10.48 -10.94
C ALA A 44 12.25 9.31 -10.68
N VAL A 45 12.51 8.56 -9.62
CA VAL A 45 11.63 7.49 -9.15
C VAL A 45 10.56 8.06 -8.24
N ARG A 46 9.31 7.65 -8.47
CA ARG A 46 8.12 8.11 -7.74
C ARG A 46 7.20 6.93 -7.41
N CYS A 47 7.57 6.10 -6.43
CA CYS A 47 6.75 4.99 -5.97
C CYS A 47 5.80 5.41 -4.84
N GLY A 48 4.57 4.96 -4.83
CA GLY A 48 3.62 5.18 -3.75
C GLY A 48 3.03 3.87 -3.28
N VAL A 49 2.23 3.97 -2.22
CA VAL A 49 1.43 2.85 -1.75
C VAL A 49 -0.03 3.25 -1.67
N VAL A 50 -0.87 2.36 -2.17
CA VAL A 50 -2.33 2.47 -2.16
C VAL A 50 -2.87 1.38 -1.22
N ARG A 51 -3.88 1.70 -0.42
CA ARG A 51 -4.59 0.70 0.38
C ARG A 51 -5.77 0.17 -0.42
N ASP A 52 -5.84 -1.14 -0.64
CA ASP A 52 -6.90 -1.79 -1.44
C ASP A 52 -7.93 -2.53 -0.57
N GLY A 53 -8.04 -2.16 0.71
CA GLY A 53 -8.93 -2.79 1.69
C GLY A 53 -8.21 -3.26 2.95
N ALA A 54 -8.92 -4.05 3.76
CA ALA A 54 -8.45 -4.51 5.07
C ALA A 54 -7.17 -5.34 4.98
N GLY A 55 -6.02 -4.73 5.30
CA GLY A 55 -4.73 -5.42 5.36
C GLY A 55 -4.13 -5.78 4.01
N VAL A 56 -4.54 -5.10 2.93
CA VAL A 56 -3.94 -5.25 1.61
C VAL A 56 -3.45 -3.90 1.13
N VAL A 57 -2.19 -3.87 0.67
CA VAL A 57 -1.54 -2.67 0.14
C VAL A 57 -0.93 -2.96 -1.22
N THR A 58 -1.10 -2.04 -2.17
CA THR A 58 -0.45 -2.09 -3.47
C THR A 58 0.63 -1.02 -3.56
N VAL A 59 1.84 -1.45 -3.88
CA VAL A 59 2.96 -0.56 -4.20
C VAL A 59 3.00 -0.36 -5.72
N THR A 60 3.01 0.88 -6.18
CA THR A 60 3.01 1.25 -7.60
C THR A 60 3.55 2.67 -7.79
N GLY A 61 3.44 3.29 -8.97
CA GLY A 61 3.89 4.67 -9.20
C GLY A 61 2.88 5.74 -8.78
N THR A 62 3.36 6.95 -8.48
CA THR A 62 2.52 8.11 -8.13
C THR A 62 2.30 9.08 -9.28
N MET A 63 2.90 8.85 -10.45
CA MET A 63 2.59 9.63 -11.64
C MET A 63 1.22 9.23 -12.20
N ARG A 64 0.77 9.96 -13.24
CA ARG A 64 -0.47 9.68 -13.95
C ARG A 64 -0.55 8.19 -14.33
N ASP A 65 -1.74 7.61 -14.18
CA ASP A 65 -2.02 6.19 -14.47
C ASP A 65 -1.14 5.19 -13.70
N ARG A 66 -0.55 5.60 -12.57
CA ARG A 66 0.30 4.81 -11.66
C ARG A 66 1.71 4.49 -12.19
N TRP A 67 2.21 5.30 -13.12
CA TRP A 67 3.59 5.20 -13.62
C TRP A 67 4.63 5.82 -12.67
N GLY A 68 5.91 5.53 -12.94
CA GLY A 68 7.04 6.19 -12.29
C GLY A 68 7.67 5.41 -11.13
N CYS A 69 7.18 4.21 -10.79
CA CYS A 69 7.87 3.33 -9.85
C CYS A 69 8.92 2.45 -10.54
N ILE A 70 9.88 1.92 -9.77
CA ILE A 70 10.98 1.12 -10.31
C ILE A 70 10.47 -0.26 -10.74
N PRO A 71 10.66 -0.67 -12.01
CA PRO A 71 10.33 -2.01 -12.46
C PRO A 71 11.17 -3.06 -11.73
N SER A 72 10.56 -4.21 -11.43
CA SER A 72 11.26 -5.35 -10.83
C SER A 72 11.97 -5.07 -9.49
N ALA A 73 11.63 -4.00 -8.79
CA ALA A 73 12.16 -3.72 -7.46
C ALA A 73 11.54 -4.66 -6.41
N THR A 74 12.30 -4.94 -5.36
CA THR A 74 11.85 -5.75 -4.22
C THR A 74 11.25 -4.84 -3.16
N VAL A 75 10.03 -5.15 -2.74
CA VAL A 75 9.42 -4.60 -1.53
C VAL A 75 9.58 -5.61 -0.41
N SER A 76 10.12 -5.17 0.72
CA SER A 76 10.09 -5.93 1.97
C SER A 76 9.23 -5.19 2.99
N TRP A 77 8.53 -5.92 3.85
CA TRP A 77 7.61 -5.31 4.82
C TRP A 77 7.54 -6.08 6.14
N ILE A 78 7.13 -5.36 7.17
CA ILE A 78 6.80 -5.89 8.50
C ILE A 78 5.51 -5.24 9.01
N ASN A 79 4.59 -6.05 9.50
CA ASN A 79 3.43 -5.60 10.26
C ASN A 79 3.83 -5.55 11.75
N LEU A 80 4.03 -4.34 12.27
CA LEU A 80 4.46 -4.10 13.65
C LEU A 80 3.40 -4.54 14.68
N SER A 81 2.13 -4.65 14.28
CA SER A 81 1.05 -5.08 15.17
C SER A 81 0.99 -6.61 15.35
N THR A 82 1.46 -7.38 14.36
CA THR A 82 1.37 -8.85 14.38
C THR A 82 2.72 -9.56 14.29
N GLY A 83 3.80 -8.83 14.03
CA GLY A 83 5.12 -9.38 13.76
C GLY A 83 5.27 -10.08 12.40
N ARG A 84 4.19 -10.15 11.58
CA ARG A 84 4.26 -10.76 10.25
C ARG A 84 5.19 -9.96 9.35
N THR A 85 6.02 -10.66 8.60
CA THR A 85 6.90 -10.08 7.59
C THR A 85 6.63 -10.69 6.23
N GLY A 86 7.14 -10.04 5.20
CA GLY A 86 7.12 -10.59 3.86
C GLY A 86 7.95 -9.77 2.90
N HIS A 87 8.12 -10.31 1.71
CA HIS A 87 8.73 -9.60 0.59
C HIS A 87 8.03 -10.01 -0.70
N ALA A 88 8.06 -9.14 -1.70
CA ALA A 88 7.56 -9.42 -3.03
C ALA A 88 8.27 -8.52 -4.05
N ARG A 89 8.13 -8.86 -5.33
CA ARG A 89 8.76 -8.12 -6.42
C ARG A 89 7.71 -7.38 -7.25
N LEU A 90 8.00 -6.13 -7.61
CA LEU A 90 7.18 -5.41 -8.59
C LEU A 90 7.23 -6.11 -9.95
N SER A 91 6.16 -5.97 -10.70
CA SER A 91 6.16 -6.30 -12.12
C SER A 91 7.20 -5.47 -12.88
N GLY A 92 7.63 -5.98 -14.05
CA GLY A 92 8.61 -5.30 -14.91
C GLY A 92 8.09 -4.06 -15.62
N GLY A 93 6.77 -3.78 -15.57
CA GLY A 93 6.17 -2.60 -16.18
C GLY A 93 6.38 -2.50 -17.69
N LEU A 94 5.80 -3.42 -18.46
CA LEU A 94 5.95 -3.52 -19.92
C LEU A 94 4.59 -3.62 -20.60
N ASN A 95 4.51 -3.33 -21.91
CA ASN A 95 3.31 -3.50 -22.73
C ASN A 95 2.05 -2.78 -22.19
N GLY A 96 2.22 -1.55 -21.70
CA GLY A 96 1.12 -0.76 -21.12
C GLY A 96 0.75 -1.13 -19.68
N HIS A 97 1.45 -2.10 -19.07
CA HIS A 97 1.31 -2.39 -17.65
C HIS A 97 2.29 -1.57 -16.82
N VAL A 98 1.82 -1.06 -15.69
CA VAL A 98 2.67 -0.36 -14.73
C VAL A 98 3.44 -1.34 -13.85
N PRO A 99 4.64 -0.94 -13.36
CA PRO A 99 5.27 -1.58 -12.22
C PRO A 99 4.36 -1.53 -10.99
N GLN A 100 3.93 -2.70 -10.51
CA GLN A 100 3.16 -2.80 -9.28
C GLN A 100 3.30 -4.16 -8.60
N VAL A 101 2.99 -4.19 -7.30
CA VAL A 101 2.84 -5.42 -6.52
C VAL A 101 1.75 -5.23 -5.47
N ARG A 102 0.97 -6.29 -5.21
CA ARG A 102 -0.07 -6.30 -4.18
C ARG A 102 0.36 -7.20 -3.03
N LEU A 103 0.27 -6.68 -1.81
CA LEU A 103 0.83 -7.29 -0.61
C LEU A 103 -0.28 -7.52 0.42
N SER A 104 -0.41 -8.77 0.88
CA SER A 104 -1.31 -9.15 1.96
C SER A 104 -0.61 -9.03 3.32
N THR A 105 -0.54 -7.80 3.83
CA THR A 105 0.19 -7.44 5.06
C THR A 105 -0.60 -7.70 6.34
N GLY A 106 -1.92 -7.88 6.23
CA GLY A 106 -2.84 -7.87 7.37
C GLY A 106 -3.09 -6.46 7.89
N ARG A 107 -4.10 -6.31 8.75
CA ARG A 107 -4.44 -5.04 9.40
C ARG A 107 -3.36 -4.64 10.39
N GLY A 108 -3.15 -3.35 10.63
CA GLY A 108 -2.35 -2.90 11.78
C GLY A 108 -1.52 -1.65 11.53
N GLN A 109 -0.20 -1.76 11.74
CA GLN A 109 0.78 -0.78 11.32
C GLN A 109 1.86 -1.51 10.54
N VAL A 110 2.07 -1.13 9.29
CA VAL A 110 2.99 -1.81 8.38
C VAL A 110 4.11 -0.85 7.99
N VAL A 111 5.35 -1.30 8.13
CA VAL A 111 6.53 -0.62 7.59
C VAL A 111 6.98 -1.36 6.34
N LEU A 112 7.25 -0.62 5.27
CA LEU A 112 7.73 -1.15 4.00
C LEU A 112 9.05 -0.48 3.63
N THR A 113 9.88 -1.24 2.93
CA THR A 113 11.07 -0.74 2.24
C THR A 113 11.04 -1.19 0.78
N LEU A 114 11.54 -0.36 -0.12
CA LEU A 114 11.70 -0.70 -1.53
C LEU A 114 13.17 -0.52 -1.94
N ALA A 115 13.72 -1.58 -2.55
CA ALA A 115 15.07 -1.62 -3.07
C ALA A 115 15.08 -2.24 -4.48
N ALA A 116 15.83 -1.66 -5.41
CA ALA A 116 15.89 -2.10 -6.81
C ALA A 116 17.23 -2.75 -7.21
N GLY A 117 18.12 -2.99 -6.24
CA GLY A 117 19.52 -3.36 -6.52
C GLY A 117 20.37 -2.16 -6.95
N GLY A 118 21.69 -2.37 -7.06
CA GLY A 118 22.65 -1.30 -7.35
C GLY A 118 22.84 -0.31 -6.19
N ILE A 119 23.49 0.83 -6.46
CA ILE A 119 23.70 1.90 -5.48
C ILE A 119 22.45 2.80 -5.45
N MET A 120 21.48 2.39 -4.64
CA MET A 120 20.21 3.07 -4.44
C MET A 120 19.98 3.32 -2.95
N THR A 121 19.52 4.52 -2.61
CA THR A 121 18.95 4.80 -1.30
C THR A 121 17.56 4.16 -1.25
N PRO A 122 17.28 3.23 -0.31
CA PRO A 122 15.97 2.60 -0.21
C PRO A 122 14.90 3.61 0.20
N GLY A 123 13.69 3.46 -0.35
CA GLY A 123 12.52 4.22 0.11
C GLY A 123 11.83 3.49 1.25
N PHE A 124 11.26 4.23 2.21
CA PHE A 124 10.52 3.67 3.35
C PHE A 124 9.13 4.29 3.48
N ALA A 125 8.21 3.52 4.03
CA ALA A 125 6.82 3.91 4.22
C ALA A 125 6.26 3.27 5.49
N THR A 126 5.45 4.02 6.24
CA THR A 126 4.64 3.47 7.32
C THR A 126 3.17 3.71 7.01
N ILE A 127 2.38 2.64 7.08
CA ILE A 127 0.97 2.64 6.73
C ILE A 127 0.17 2.02 7.85
N ALA A 128 -1.08 2.44 8.02
CA ALA A 128 -2.00 1.66 8.83
C ALA A 128 -2.41 0.34 8.15
N ALA A 129 -2.92 0.22 6.92
CA ALA A 129 -3.39 -1.08 6.36
C ALA A 129 -4.58 -1.76 7.09
#